data_AF-A0A1V5BHC8-F1
#
_entry.id   AF-A0A1V5BHC8-F1
#
_cell.length_a   1.000
_cell.length_b   1.000
_cell.length_c   1.000
_cell.angle_alpha   90.00
_cell.angle_beta   90.00
_cell.angle_gamma   90.00
#
_symmetry.space_group_name_H-M   'P 1'
#
loop_
_entity.id
_entity.type
_entity.pdbx_description
1 polymer ?
#
loop_
_entity_poly.entity_id
_entity_poly.type
_entity_poly.pdbx_seq_one_letter_code
_entity_poly.pdbx_strand_id
1 'polypeptide(L)'
;MQQEVETTIERPPVNGPQFSAPGTSSGTDESVNNTFLAEQRKSLRQMKMFATGLLILMASTYFMSRLFASRYPVLGAVAAFSEAATVGALADWFAVVALFRHPLNLPIPKTAVIQRNRDRIADALARFIREHFLSRDILQSKIDTVDPAGLLGAWLSDESNAERVARRAGEYLPHIVEQFARKDDGQGNAAQEGAGSTVKATFLALTQAIAAPVRQSALIRKMGVTAERLWYKVISRDRVATEQTDNTGDAPFSHPTLKQYLPLVWNGLRDRLLKDLADPDPELILQISKALQEMGRAISTDENLKEKLNQWLRAWTARAVSDNRDLLVTFISETVRKWDPETTSRRIELHVGRDLQWIRINGTIIGGLAGLLIYFLSWLMNIQ
;
A
#
# COMPACT_ATOMS: atom_id res chain seq x y z
N MET A 1 -28.62 -24.23 37.62
CA MET A 1 -28.19 -24.94 36.40
C MET A 1 -28.57 -24.08 35.19
N GLN A 2 -27.68 -23.16 34.82
CA GLN A 2 -27.70 -22.50 33.52
C GLN A 2 -26.23 -22.40 33.11
N GLN A 3 -25.83 -23.17 32.11
CA GLN A 3 -24.50 -23.14 31.51
C GLN A 3 -24.47 -21.99 30.50
N GLU A 4 -23.66 -20.97 30.77
CA GLU A 4 -23.22 -20.00 29.77
C GLU A 4 -22.36 -20.72 28.74
N VAL A 5 -22.83 -20.74 27.48
CA VAL A 5 -22.06 -21.16 26.33
C VAL A 5 -21.23 -19.95 25.89
N GLU A 6 -20.02 -19.87 26.41
CA GLU A 6 -19.02 -18.89 25.99
C GLU A 6 -18.54 -19.28 24.57
N THR A 7 -19.13 -18.66 23.55
CA THR A 7 -18.65 -18.76 22.17
C THR A 7 -17.38 -17.92 22.03
N THR A 8 -16.24 -18.56 22.28
CA THR A 8 -14.91 -18.05 21.91
C THR A 8 -14.87 -17.83 20.40
N ILE A 9 -15.16 -16.61 19.97
CA ILE A 9 -14.80 -16.14 18.63
C ILE A 9 -13.29 -15.93 18.65
N GLU A 10 -12.52 -16.95 18.25
CA GLU A 10 -11.11 -16.78 17.90
C GLU A 10 -11.03 -15.71 16.80
N ARG A 11 -10.58 -14.50 17.18
CA ARG A 11 -10.17 -13.50 16.21
C ARG A 11 -8.94 -14.06 15.49
N PRO A 12 -8.91 -14.13 14.15
CA PRO A 12 -7.68 -14.47 13.46
C PRO A 12 -6.61 -13.43 13.80
N PRO A 13 -5.33 -13.82 13.86
CA PRO A 13 -4.26 -12.89 14.18
C PRO A 13 -4.29 -11.73 13.17
N VAL A 14 -4.40 -10.51 13.69
CA VAL A 14 -4.32 -9.28 12.90
C VAL A 14 -2.86 -9.12 12.48
N ASN A 15 -2.47 -9.82 11.42
CA ASN A 15 -1.25 -9.53 10.68
C ASN A 15 -1.52 -8.24 9.90
N GLY A 16 -1.20 -7.10 10.52
CA GLY A 16 -1.05 -5.84 9.78
C GLY A 16 -0.01 -6.01 8.66
N PRO A 17 -0.03 -5.16 7.61
CA PRO A 17 0.95 -5.26 6.54
C PRO A 17 2.37 -5.10 7.12
N GLN A 18 3.11 -6.21 7.19
CA GLN A 18 4.52 -6.21 7.54
C GLN A 18 5.28 -5.53 6.40
N PHE A 19 5.82 -4.34 6.66
CA PHE A 19 6.68 -3.63 5.72
C PHE A 19 8.07 -4.29 5.77
N SER A 20 8.25 -5.39 5.03
CA SER A 20 9.56 -6.02 4.87
C SER A 20 10.48 -5.09 4.08
N ALA A 21 11.65 -4.80 4.64
CA ALA A 21 12.69 -4.04 3.96
C ALA A 21 13.11 -4.73 2.64
N PRO A 22 13.45 -3.97 1.58
CA PRO A 22 13.88 -4.56 0.31
C PRO A 22 15.29 -5.13 0.47
N GLY A 23 15.43 -6.46 0.53
CA GLY A 23 16.75 -7.10 0.50
C GLY A 23 16.86 -8.56 0.94
N THR A 24 15.87 -9.15 1.61
CA THR A 24 15.95 -10.53 2.10
C THR A 24 14.65 -11.29 1.89
N SER A 25 14.31 -11.62 0.65
CA SER A 25 13.30 -12.67 0.38
C SER A 25 14.01 -14.02 0.39
N SER A 26 14.00 -14.70 1.54
CA SER A 26 14.39 -16.11 1.65
C SER A 26 13.42 -16.97 0.83
N GLY A 27 13.93 -18.03 0.19
CA GLY A 27 13.15 -18.90 -0.72
C GLY A 27 11.90 -19.58 -0.13
N THR A 28 11.66 -19.43 1.18
CA THR A 28 10.44 -19.86 1.88
C THR A 28 9.20 -19.08 1.42
N ASP A 29 9.24 -17.76 1.35
CA ASP A 29 8.06 -16.94 0.99
C ASP A 29 7.63 -17.14 -0.47
N GLU A 30 8.60 -17.37 -1.36
CA GLU A 30 8.33 -17.66 -2.76
C GLU A 30 7.70 -19.05 -2.93
N SER A 31 8.21 -20.04 -2.18
CA SER A 31 7.64 -21.41 -2.20
C SER A 31 6.21 -21.47 -1.67
N VAL A 32 5.90 -20.72 -0.60
CA VAL A 32 4.56 -20.64 0.02
C VAL A 32 3.57 -19.95 -0.91
N ASN A 33 3.95 -18.82 -1.54
CA ASN A 33 3.10 -18.16 -2.53
C ASN A 33 2.84 -19.07 -3.74
N ASN A 34 3.84 -19.80 -4.21
CA ASN A 34 3.70 -20.70 -5.34
C ASN A 34 2.77 -21.89 -5.03
N THR A 35 2.83 -22.44 -3.82
CA THR A 35 1.90 -23.52 -3.39
C THR A 35 0.47 -23.01 -3.28
N PHE A 36 0.26 -21.87 -2.63
CA PHE A 36 -1.07 -21.25 -2.50
C PHE A 36 -1.73 -20.95 -3.86
N LEU A 37 -0.97 -20.36 -4.79
CA LEU A 37 -1.46 -20.09 -6.13
C LEU A 37 -1.76 -21.38 -6.92
N ALA A 38 -1.00 -22.45 -6.69
CA ALA A 38 -1.26 -23.75 -7.30
C ALA A 38 -2.57 -24.37 -6.77
N GLU A 39 -2.85 -24.26 -5.47
CA GLU A 39 -4.10 -24.71 -4.86
C GLU A 39 -5.32 -23.93 -5.39
N GLN A 40 -5.22 -22.60 -5.48
CA GLN A 40 -6.29 -21.78 -6.08
C GLN A 40 -6.55 -22.17 -7.54
N ARG A 41 -5.51 -22.39 -8.34
CA ARG A 41 -5.65 -22.85 -9.73
C ARG A 41 -6.33 -24.22 -9.80
N LYS A 42 -5.94 -25.16 -8.92
CA LYS A 42 -6.51 -26.51 -8.86
C LYS A 42 -7.99 -26.47 -8.51
N SER A 43 -8.37 -25.73 -7.47
CA SER A 43 -9.76 -25.59 -7.03
C SER A 43 -10.63 -24.92 -8.10
N LEU A 44 -10.15 -23.84 -8.72
CA LEU A 44 -10.84 -23.21 -9.85
C LEU A 44 -11.06 -24.20 -11.01
N ARG A 45 -10.05 -24.99 -11.35
CA ARG A 45 -10.14 -26.00 -12.43
C ARG A 45 -11.17 -27.08 -12.07
N GLN A 46 -11.13 -27.61 -10.86
CA GLN A 46 -12.11 -28.60 -10.39
C GLN A 46 -13.54 -28.07 -10.49
N MET A 47 -13.77 -26.84 -10.03
CA MET A 47 -15.11 -26.27 -10.05
C MET A 47 -15.58 -25.91 -11.46
N LYS A 48 -14.68 -25.46 -12.35
CA LYS A 48 -14.99 -25.31 -13.78
C LYS A 48 -15.38 -26.64 -14.42
N MET A 49 -14.65 -27.72 -14.13
CA MET A 49 -14.97 -29.06 -14.65
C MET A 49 -16.33 -29.53 -14.12
N PHE A 50 -16.60 -29.35 -12.83
CA PHE A 50 -17.90 -29.69 -12.25
C PHE A 50 -19.05 -28.92 -12.90
N ALA A 51 -18.94 -27.59 -12.99
CA ALA A 51 -19.98 -26.74 -13.58
C ALA A 51 -20.20 -27.03 -15.08
N THR A 52 -19.13 -27.34 -15.81
CA THR A 52 -19.22 -27.74 -17.24
C THR A 52 -19.80 -29.15 -17.39
N GLY A 53 -19.42 -30.08 -16.51
CA GLY A 53 -19.97 -31.43 -16.46
C GLY A 53 -21.47 -31.42 -16.18
N LEU A 54 -21.93 -30.58 -15.25
CA LEU A 54 -23.36 -30.40 -14.96
C LEU A 54 -24.12 -29.86 -16.19
N LEU A 55 -23.55 -28.90 -16.93
CA LEU A 55 -24.15 -28.39 -18.17
C LEU A 55 -24.27 -29.50 -19.23
N ILE A 56 -23.21 -30.27 -19.45
CA ILE A 56 -23.22 -31.40 -20.41
C ILE A 56 -24.25 -32.44 -19.98
N LEU A 57 -24.33 -32.74 -18.69
CA LEU A 57 -25.31 -33.67 -18.14
C LEU A 57 -26.74 -33.20 -18.43
N MET A 58 -27.08 -31.94 -18.10
CA MET A 58 -28.42 -31.40 -18.35
C MET A 58 -28.76 -31.38 -19.85
N ALA A 59 -27.83 -30.95 -20.71
CA ALA A 59 -28.03 -30.97 -22.15
C ALA A 59 -28.25 -32.40 -22.69
N SER A 60 -27.49 -33.37 -22.17
CA SER A 60 -27.64 -34.78 -22.54
C SER A 60 -28.97 -35.35 -22.05
N THR A 61 -29.36 -35.04 -20.81
CA THR A 61 -30.67 -35.42 -20.25
C THR A 61 -31.80 -34.84 -21.07
N TYR A 62 -31.71 -33.56 -21.48
CA TYR A 62 -32.70 -32.93 -22.36
C TYR A 62 -32.84 -33.68 -23.68
N PHE A 63 -31.73 -33.93 -24.37
CA PHE A 63 -31.76 -34.60 -25.66
C PHE A 63 -32.31 -36.03 -25.55
N MET A 64 -31.86 -36.80 -24.56
CA MET A 64 -32.38 -38.16 -24.30
C MET A 64 -33.87 -38.13 -23.95
N SER A 65 -34.29 -37.24 -23.05
CA SER A 65 -35.68 -37.12 -22.64
C SER A 65 -36.58 -36.74 -23.82
N ARG A 66 -36.09 -35.87 -24.72
CA ARG A 66 -36.83 -35.44 -25.91
C ARG A 66 -36.97 -36.55 -26.95
N LEU A 67 -35.94 -37.38 -27.14
CA LEU A 67 -35.99 -38.50 -28.08
C LEU A 67 -36.98 -39.59 -27.65
N PHE A 68 -37.11 -39.84 -26.34
CA PHE A 68 -37.99 -40.88 -25.78
C PHE A 68 -39.36 -40.35 -25.32
N ALA A 69 -39.61 -39.05 -25.45
CA ALA A 69 -40.86 -38.41 -25.02
C ALA A 69 -42.11 -39.03 -25.67
N SER A 70 -42.00 -39.53 -26.91
CA SER A 70 -43.11 -40.20 -27.61
C SER A 70 -43.55 -41.51 -26.96
N ARG A 71 -42.68 -42.15 -26.16
CA ARG A 71 -42.96 -43.45 -25.52
C ARG A 71 -43.34 -43.33 -24.04
N TYR A 72 -42.85 -42.31 -23.33
CA TYR A 72 -43.10 -42.10 -21.90
C TYR A 72 -43.47 -40.63 -21.61
N PRO A 73 -44.76 -40.31 -21.35
CA PRO A 73 -45.22 -38.94 -21.11
C PRO A 73 -44.54 -38.25 -19.91
N VAL A 74 -44.12 -39.02 -18.90
CA VAL A 74 -43.40 -38.53 -17.70
C VAL A 74 -42.06 -37.87 -18.07
N LEU A 75 -41.47 -38.24 -19.21
CA LEU A 75 -40.25 -37.61 -19.73
C LEU A 75 -40.48 -36.18 -20.23
N GLY A 76 -41.73 -35.73 -20.39
CA GLY A 76 -42.05 -34.34 -20.71
C GLY A 76 -41.59 -33.38 -19.61
N ALA A 77 -41.85 -33.71 -18.34
CA ALA A 77 -41.42 -32.91 -17.20
C ALA A 77 -39.88 -32.86 -17.08
N VAL A 78 -39.22 -34.00 -17.27
CA VAL A 78 -37.76 -34.10 -17.24
C VAL A 78 -37.13 -33.31 -18.40
N ALA A 79 -37.73 -33.35 -19.59
CA ALA A 79 -37.30 -32.55 -20.73
C ALA A 79 -37.43 -31.05 -20.44
N ALA A 80 -38.57 -30.59 -19.90
CA ALA A 80 -38.77 -29.18 -19.57
C ALA A 80 -37.81 -28.68 -18.47
N PHE A 81 -37.57 -29.50 -17.44
CA PHE A 81 -36.55 -29.20 -16.42
C PHE A 81 -35.16 -29.06 -17.06
N SER A 82 -34.72 -30.06 -17.80
CA SER A 82 -33.37 -30.11 -18.36
C SER A 82 -33.14 -29.08 -19.47
N GLU A 83 -34.16 -28.75 -20.26
CA GLU A 83 -34.14 -27.65 -21.24
C GLU A 83 -33.90 -26.31 -20.55
N ALA A 84 -34.75 -25.96 -19.60
CA ALA A 84 -34.67 -24.68 -18.90
C ALA A 84 -33.41 -24.59 -18.02
N ALA A 85 -32.99 -25.70 -17.40
CA ALA A 85 -31.73 -25.79 -16.67
C ALA A 85 -30.51 -25.55 -17.59
N THR A 86 -30.52 -26.10 -18.80
CA THR A 86 -29.44 -25.91 -19.79
C THR A 86 -29.39 -24.44 -20.26
N VAL A 87 -30.54 -23.83 -20.53
CA VAL A 87 -30.64 -22.41 -20.93
C VAL A 87 -30.16 -21.49 -19.80
N GLY A 88 -30.58 -21.74 -18.55
CA GLY A 88 -30.13 -20.96 -17.38
C GLY A 88 -28.62 -21.05 -17.18
N ALA A 89 -28.06 -22.26 -17.25
CA ALA A 89 -26.62 -22.49 -17.14
C ALA A 89 -25.80 -21.82 -18.26
N LEU A 90 -26.33 -21.76 -19.49
CA LEU A 90 -25.71 -21.06 -20.62
C LEU A 90 -25.75 -19.54 -20.47
N ALA A 91 -26.87 -18.99 -19.99
CA ALA A 91 -27.01 -17.55 -19.73
C ALA A 91 -26.00 -17.08 -18.68
N ASP A 92 -25.87 -17.81 -17.58
CA ASP A 92 -24.90 -17.49 -16.53
C ASP A 92 -23.44 -17.73 -16.99
N TRP A 93 -23.19 -18.75 -17.83
CA TRP A 93 -21.89 -18.90 -18.48
C TRP A 93 -21.51 -17.65 -19.27
N PHE A 94 -22.43 -17.15 -20.09
CA PHE A 94 -22.21 -15.94 -20.88
C PHE A 94 -21.95 -14.72 -19.97
N ALA A 95 -22.75 -14.54 -18.91
CA ALA A 95 -22.59 -13.42 -17.98
C ALA A 95 -21.22 -13.42 -17.27
N VAL A 96 -20.80 -14.57 -16.73
CA VAL A 96 -19.50 -14.70 -16.04
C VAL A 96 -18.33 -14.53 -17.01
N VAL A 97 -18.41 -15.08 -18.22
CA VAL A 97 -17.37 -14.90 -19.23
C VAL A 97 -17.28 -13.42 -19.64
N ALA A 98 -18.41 -12.78 -19.91
CA ALA A 98 -18.51 -11.37 -20.28
C ALA A 98 -18.03 -10.41 -19.17
N LEU A 99 -17.98 -10.84 -17.91
CA LEU A 99 -17.37 -10.05 -16.84
C LEU A 99 -15.85 -9.90 -17.02
N PHE A 100 -15.17 -10.99 -17.40
CA PHE A 100 -13.70 -11.05 -17.43
C PHE A 100 -13.08 -10.89 -18.81
N ARG A 101 -13.74 -11.38 -19.86
CA ARG A 101 -13.19 -11.46 -21.23
C ARG A 101 -14.29 -11.42 -22.29
N HIS A 102 -13.87 -11.34 -23.54
CA HIS A 102 -14.75 -11.50 -24.69
C HIS A 102 -15.15 -12.98 -24.87
N PRO A 103 -16.45 -13.31 -24.95
CA PRO A 103 -16.88 -14.68 -25.21
C PRO A 103 -16.42 -15.11 -26.61
N LEU A 104 -15.89 -16.34 -26.72
CA LEU A 104 -15.32 -16.89 -27.96
C LEU A 104 -14.26 -16.01 -28.64
N ASN A 105 -13.63 -15.10 -27.87
CA ASN A 105 -12.66 -14.11 -28.38
C ASN A 105 -13.23 -13.15 -29.44
N LEU A 106 -14.56 -13.00 -29.50
CA LEU A 106 -15.24 -12.07 -30.41
C LEU A 106 -15.49 -10.73 -29.72
N PRO A 107 -15.20 -9.58 -30.36
CA PRO A 107 -15.33 -8.26 -29.75
C PRO A 107 -16.81 -7.82 -29.66
N ILE A 108 -17.59 -8.48 -28.80
CA ILE A 108 -19.00 -8.16 -28.56
C ILE A 108 -19.09 -6.85 -27.74
N PRO A 109 -19.94 -5.89 -28.12
CA PRO A 109 -20.18 -4.68 -27.35
C PRO A 109 -20.57 -4.99 -25.88
N LYS A 110 -20.12 -4.17 -24.93
CA LYS A 110 -20.44 -4.27 -23.48
C LYS A 110 -19.99 -5.57 -22.78
N THR A 111 -19.04 -6.32 -23.36
CA THR A 111 -18.38 -7.46 -22.68
C THR A 111 -16.99 -7.05 -22.13
N ALA A 112 -16.32 -7.96 -21.43
CA ALA A 112 -15.08 -7.73 -20.68
C ALA A 112 -15.19 -6.54 -19.69
N VAL A 113 -16.27 -6.52 -18.90
CA VAL A 113 -16.64 -5.38 -18.03
C VAL A 113 -15.50 -4.94 -17.10
N ILE A 114 -14.76 -5.88 -16.50
CA ILE A 114 -13.64 -5.56 -15.60
C ILE A 114 -12.48 -4.93 -16.39
N GLN A 115 -12.11 -5.51 -17.53
CA GLN A 115 -11.01 -5.00 -18.36
C GLN A 115 -11.31 -3.59 -18.91
N ARG A 116 -12.55 -3.40 -19.40
CA ARG A 116 -12.99 -2.14 -20.02
C ARG A 116 -13.12 -1.00 -19.02
N ASN A 117 -13.46 -1.29 -17.76
CA ASN A 117 -13.66 -0.28 -16.72
C ASN A 117 -12.42 -0.04 -15.84
N ARG A 118 -11.22 -0.51 -16.24
CA ARG A 118 -9.99 -0.36 -15.46
C ARG A 118 -9.76 1.07 -14.95
N ASP A 119 -9.94 2.05 -15.84
CA ASP A 119 -9.73 3.47 -15.52
C ASP A 119 -10.72 3.98 -14.47
N ARG A 120 -11.98 3.58 -14.58
CA ARG A 120 -13.02 3.90 -13.59
C ARG A 120 -12.75 3.23 -12.24
N ILE A 121 -12.23 2.00 -12.25
CA ILE A 121 -11.82 1.28 -11.04
C ILE A 121 -10.63 2.00 -10.38
N ALA A 122 -9.66 2.46 -11.16
CA ALA A 122 -8.53 3.25 -10.67
C ALA A 122 -9.01 4.51 -9.93
N ASP A 123 -9.91 5.28 -10.54
CA ASP A 123 -10.44 6.51 -9.94
C ASP A 123 -11.32 6.24 -8.71
N ALA A 124 -12.07 5.13 -8.71
CA ALA A 124 -12.85 4.72 -7.55
C ALA A 124 -11.95 4.30 -6.38
N LEU A 125 -10.93 3.49 -6.64
CA LEU A 125 -9.98 3.04 -5.61
C LEU A 125 -9.20 4.21 -5.03
N ALA A 126 -8.75 5.14 -5.87
CA ALA A 126 -7.99 6.30 -5.40
C ALA A 126 -8.87 7.23 -4.55
N ARG A 127 -10.14 7.45 -4.91
CA ARG A 127 -11.10 8.18 -4.06
C ARG A 127 -11.36 7.47 -2.73
N PHE A 128 -11.61 6.16 -2.78
CA PHE A 128 -11.84 5.35 -1.58
C PHE A 128 -10.66 5.44 -0.60
N ILE A 129 -9.42 5.33 -1.09
CA ILE A 129 -8.22 5.46 -0.26
C ILE A 129 -8.09 6.88 0.33
N ARG A 130 -8.39 7.93 -0.46
CA ARG A 130 -8.40 9.32 0.03
C ARG A 130 -9.39 9.53 1.19
N GLU A 131 -10.60 9.02 1.02
CA GLU A 131 -11.72 9.24 1.94
C GLU A 131 -11.60 8.38 3.21
N HIS A 132 -11.18 7.12 3.08
CA HIS A 132 -11.22 6.16 4.18
C HIS A 132 -9.87 5.85 4.82
N PHE A 133 -8.76 5.93 4.08
CA PHE A 133 -7.44 5.55 4.62
C PHE A 133 -6.58 6.75 4.95
N LEU A 134 -6.76 7.83 4.20
CA LEU A 134 -6.05 9.05 4.47
C LEU A 134 -6.89 9.98 5.35
N SER A 135 -8.10 9.71 5.83
CA SER A 135 -8.88 10.72 6.60
C SER A 135 -8.07 11.35 7.75
N ARG A 136 -8.32 12.63 8.07
CA ARG A 136 -7.57 13.34 9.13
C ARG A 136 -7.61 12.57 10.44
N ASP A 137 -8.77 12.02 10.78
CA ASP A 137 -9.02 11.35 12.04
C ASP A 137 -8.22 10.04 12.17
N ILE A 138 -8.18 9.23 11.12
CA ILE A 138 -7.43 7.95 11.12
C ILE A 138 -5.92 8.19 11.09
N LEU A 139 -5.47 9.23 10.37
CA LEU A 139 -4.06 9.60 10.35
C LEU A 139 -3.59 10.09 11.71
N GLN A 140 -4.35 10.97 12.37
CA GLN A 140 -4.00 11.45 13.71
C GLN A 140 -3.96 10.27 14.69
N SER A 141 -5.01 9.45 14.73
CA SER A 141 -5.06 8.31 15.66
C SER A 141 -3.93 7.31 15.45
N LYS A 142 -3.46 7.11 14.21
CA LYS A 142 -2.30 6.23 13.93
C LYS A 142 -0.97 6.91 14.22
N ILE A 143 -0.80 8.17 13.87
CA ILE A 143 0.43 8.93 14.10
C ILE A 143 0.71 9.06 15.61
N ASP A 144 -0.33 9.22 16.42
CA ASP A 144 -0.21 9.36 17.87
C ASP A 144 0.24 8.06 18.56
N THR A 145 0.00 6.90 17.94
CA THR A 145 0.43 5.60 18.48
C THR A 145 1.90 5.28 18.20
N VAL A 146 2.56 6.02 17.30
CA VAL A 146 3.96 5.76 16.94
C VAL A 146 4.88 6.64 17.80
N ASP A 147 6.00 6.07 18.23
CA ASP A 147 7.13 6.75 18.89
C ASP A 147 8.27 6.97 17.87
N PRO A 148 8.14 7.93 16.93
CA PRO A 148 9.14 8.14 15.90
C PRO A 148 10.48 8.63 16.45
N ALA A 149 10.49 9.38 17.56
CA ALA A 149 11.71 9.82 18.22
C ALA A 149 12.49 8.65 18.80
N GLY A 150 11.82 7.71 19.48
CA GLY A 150 12.45 6.49 19.99
C GLY A 150 13.01 5.61 18.86
N LEU A 151 12.26 5.46 17.75
CA LEU A 151 12.74 4.74 16.57
C LEU A 151 13.98 5.39 15.96
N LEU A 152 13.99 6.71 15.81
CA LEU A 152 15.15 7.46 15.30
C LEU A 152 16.35 7.37 16.24
N GLY A 153 16.13 7.49 17.55
CA GLY A 153 17.17 7.37 18.55
C GLY A 153 17.82 5.99 18.54
N ALA A 154 17.02 4.93 18.54
CA ALA A 154 17.49 3.55 18.45
C ALA A 154 18.23 3.28 17.14
N TRP A 155 17.69 3.76 16.01
CA TRP A 155 18.30 3.60 14.70
C TRP A 155 19.65 4.32 14.58
N LEU A 156 19.75 5.56 15.08
CA LEU A 156 21.01 6.33 15.08
C LEU A 156 22.04 5.82 16.08
N SER A 157 21.61 5.15 17.15
CA SER A 157 22.53 4.57 18.14
C SER A 157 23.29 3.35 17.60
N ASP A 158 22.80 2.72 16.53
CA ASP A 158 23.46 1.64 15.82
C ASP A 158 24.61 2.19 14.95
N GLU A 159 25.80 1.63 15.14
CA GLU A 159 27.03 2.04 14.46
C GLU A 159 26.94 1.95 12.93
N SER A 160 26.30 0.91 12.40
CA SER A 160 26.17 0.73 10.95
C SER A 160 25.28 1.81 10.34
N ASN A 161 24.19 2.15 11.02
CA ASN A 161 23.25 3.17 10.54
C ASN A 161 23.84 4.57 10.65
N ALA A 162 24.52 4.87 11.76
CA ALA A 162 25.23 6.12 11.93
C ALA A 162 26.34 6.31 10.88
N GLU A 163 27.09 5.26 10.55
CA GLU A 163 28.12 5.32 9.50
C GLU A 163 27.50 5.57 8.12
N ARG A 164 26.36 4.93 7.80
CA ARG A 164 25.63 5.17 6.54
C ARG A 164 25.21 6.63 6.40
N VAL A 165 24.74 7.24 7.48
CA VAL A 165 24.41 8.67 7.50
C VAL A 165 25.66 9.52 7.37
N ALA A 166 26.70 9.21 8.14
CA ALA A 166 27.95 9.96 8.15
C ALA A 166 28.64 9.98 6.79
N ARG A 167 28.70 8.82 6.12
CA ARG A 167 29.27 8.68 4.77
C ARG A 167 28.47 9.52 3.76
N ARG A 168 27.14 9.44 3.81
CA ARG A 168 26.29 10.25 2.93
C ARG A 168 26.44 11.74 3.21
N ALA A 169 26.51 12.13 4.48
CA ALA A 169 26.75 13.51 4.86
C ALA A 169 28.11 13.99 4.32
N GLY A 170 29.17 13.19 4.49
CA GLY A 170 30.51 13.48 3.96
C GLY A 170 30.54 13.70 2.44
N GLU A 171 29.71 13.01 1.66
CA GLU A 171 29.60 13.23 0.20
C GLU A 171 28.99 14.60 -0.16
N TYR A 172 28.04 15.09 0.63
CA TYR A 172 27.32 16.33 0.35
C TYR A 172 27.92 17.57 1.01
N LEU A 173 28.69 17.37 2.08
CA LEU A 173 29.22 18.44 2.90
C LEU A 173 30.16 19.41 2.18
N PRO A 174 31.04 18.97 1.26
CA PRO A 174 31.85 19.88 0.45
C PRO A 174 31.00 20.88 -0.34
N HIS A 175 29.88 20.44 -0.94
CA HIS A 175 29.00 21.30 -1.73
C HIS A 175 28.30 22.37 -0.87
N ILE A 176 28.02 22.04 0.39
CA ILE A 176 27.38 22.96 1.34
C ILE A 176 28.42 23.97 1.82
N VAL A 177 29.60 23.51 2.23
CA VAL A 177 30.70 24.39 2.68
C VAL A 177 31.14 25.34 1.57
N GLU A 178 31.23 24.89 0.32
CA GLU A 178 31.57 25.76 -0.82
C GLU A 178 30.53 26.86 -1.06
N GLN A 179 29.24 26.56 -0.88
CA GLN A 179 28.18 27.56 -0.97
C GLN A 179 28.22 28.60 0.17
N PHE A 180 28.67 28.19 1.37
CA PHE A 180 28.79 29.09 2.52
C PHE A 180 30.10 29.87 2.55
N ALA A 181 31.23 29.26 2.17
CA ALA A 181 32.54 29.91 2.08
C ALA A 181 32.51 31.09 1.10
N ARG A 182 31.64 31.02 0.07
CA ARG A 182 31.39 32.13 -0.85
C ARG A 182 30.59 33.30 -0.25
N LYS A 183 30.00 33.11 0.93
CA LYS A 183 29.10 34.09 1.58
C LYS A 183 29.72 34.75 2.82
N ASP A 184 30.88 34.28 3.28
CA ASP A 184 31.53 34.70 4.52
C ASP A 184 32.56 35.84 4.33
N ASP A 185 32.45 36.61 3.24
CA ASP A 185 33.30 37.78 2.95
C ASP A 185 32.97 39.02 3.84
N GLY A 186 32.25 38.83 4.94
CA GLY A 186 32.26 39.76 6.07
C GLY A 186 30.89 40.22 6.57
N GLN A 187 30.41 39.63 7.67
CA GLN A 187 29.82 40.36 8.81
C GLN A 187 29.58 39.39 10.00
N GLY A 188 30.08 39.76 11.18
CA GLY A 188 30.22 38.90 12.38
C GLY A 188 28.95 38.45 13.14
N ASN A 189 27.85 38.10 12.46
CA ASN A 189 26.68 37.45 13.08
C ASN A 189 26.51 35.96 12.69
N ALA A 190 27.48 35.39 11.98
CA ALA A 190 27.42 34.05 11.39
C ALA A 190 27.31 32.89 12.40
N ALA A 191 27.65 33.07 13.68
CA ALA A 191 27.64 31.97 14.66
C ALA A 191 26.22 31.50 15.04
N GLN A 192 25.22 32.38 15.06
CA GLN A 192 23.82 32.04 15.36
C GLN A 192 23.02 31.62 14.12
N GLU A 193 23.26 32.25 12.97
CA GLU A 193 22.66 31.82 11.69
C GLU A 193 23.26 30.51 11.18
N GLY A 194 24.54 30.28 11.43
CA GLY A 194 25.27 29.07 11.06
C GLY A 194 24.78 27.81 11.78
N ALA A 195 24.41 27.90 13.06
CA ALA A 195 23.83 26.75 13.77
C ALA A 195 22.48 26.33 13.16
N GLY A 196 21.64 27.30 12.78
CA GLY A 196 20.34 27.05 12.15
C GLY A 196 20.46 26.48 10.73
N SER A 197 21.43 26.91 9.93
CA SER A 197 21.66 26.37 8.58
C SER A 197 22.39 25.02 8.60
N THR A 198 23.24 24.78 9.59
CA THR A 198 23.95 23.51 9.79
C THR A 198 23.02 22.39 10.19
N VAL A 199 22.11 22.65 11.14
CA VAL A 199 21.06 21.69 11.50
C VAL A 199 20.25 21.30 10.28
N LYS A 200 19.92 22.28 9.43
CA LYS A 200 19.24 22.04 8.15
C LYS A 200 20.11 21.17 7.24
N ALA A 201 21.40 21.47 7.07
CA ALA A 201 22.32 20.69 6.24
C ALA A 201 22.51 19.25 6.72
N THR A 202 22.76 19.04 8.02
CA THR A 202 22.94 17.71 8.62
C THR A 202 21.65 16.90 8.60
N PHE A 203 20.50 17.54 8.82
CA PHE A 203 19.20 16.89 8.72
C PHE A 203 18.81 16.59 7.26
N LEU A 204 19.17 17.45 6.30
CA LEU A 204 19.02 17.19 4.87
C LEU A 204 19.90 16.00 4.45
N ALA A 205 21.15 15.94 4.92
CA ALA A 205 22.02 14.80 4.70
C ALA A 205 21.48 13.51 5.32
N LEU A 206 20.94 13.58 6.55
CA LEU A 206 20.29 12.47 7.25
C LEU A 206 19.07 11.96 6.49
N THR A 207 18.18 12.86 6.05
CA THR A 207 17.00 12.50 5.25
C THR A 207 17.38 11.91 3.89
N GLN A 208 18.42 12.43 3.23
CA GLN A 208 18.93 11.86 1.98
C GLN A 208 19.63 10.51 2.18
N ALA A 209 20.31 10.30 3.31
CA ALA A 209 20.92 9.01 3.67
C ALA A 209 19.86 7.93 3.91
N ILE A 210 18.77 8.29 4.61
CA ILE A 210 17.63 7.41 4.85
C ILE A 210 16.86 7.15 3.55
N ALA A 211 16.77 8.13 2.64
CA ALA A 211 16.08 7.99 1.35
C ALA A 211 16.91 7.23 0.29
N ALA A 212 18.24 7.15 0.42
CA ALA A 212 19.15 6.55 -0.57
C ALA A 212 18.88 5.06 -0.90
N PRO A 213 18.68 4.14 0.06
CA PRO A 213 18.31 2.75 -0.26
C PRO A 213 16.91 2.62 -0.90
N VAL A 214 16.09 3.68 -0.82
CA VAL A 214 14.66 3.64 -1.19
C VAL A 214 14.41 4.22 -2.59
N ARG A 215 15.48 4.51 -3.35
CA ARG A 215 15.46 5.24 -4.63
C ARG A 215 15.02 4.42 -5.84
N GLN A 216 14.85 3.10 -5.69
CA GLN A 216 14.57 2.20 -6.81
C GLN A 216 13.13 2.29 -7.34
N SER A 217 12.17 2.85 -6.58
CA SER A 217 10.78 3.01 -7.06
C SER A 217 10.47 4.44 -7.51
N ALA A 218 9.76 4.57 -8.64
CA ALA A 218 9.35 5.88 -9.21
C ALA A 218 8.43 6.68 -8.26
N LEU A 219 7.66 5.98 -7.42
CA LEU A 219 6.82 6.56 -6.36
C LEU A 219 7.66 7.34 -5.34
N ILE A 220 8.71 6.71 -4.85
CA ILE A 220 9.48 7.23 -3.73
C ILE A 220 10.37 8.38 -4.19
N ARG A 221 10.73 8.41 -5.47
CA ARG A 221 11.36 9.59 -6.10
C ARG A 221 10.41 10.80 -6.13
N LYS A 222 9.15 10.60 -6.54
CA LYS A 222 8.12 11.66 -6.54
C LYS A 222 7.76 12.10 -5.11
N MET A 223 7.69 11.17 -4.16
CA MET A 223 7.43 11.48 -2.75
C MET A 223 8.64 12.14 -2.08
N GLY A 224 9.87 11.70 -2.37
CA GLY A 224 11.11 12.24 -1.82
C GLY A 224 11.37 13.67 -2.26
N VAL A 225 11.22 13.97 -3.55
CA VAL A 225 11.33 15.34 -4.08
C VAL A 225 10.20 16.25 -3.54
N THR A 226 9.00 15.69 -3.33
CA THR A 226 7.91 16.47 -2.73
C THR A 226 8.12 16.68 -1.22
N ALA A 227 8.62 15.68 -0.50
CA ALA A 227 9.00 15.79 0.90
C ALA A 227 10.10 16.83 1.08
N GLU A 228 11.12 16.84 0.21
CA GLU A 228 12.19 17.85 0.15
C GLU A 228 11.62 19.26 -0.09
N ARG A 229 10.68 19.40 -1.04
CA ARG A 229 10.02 20.67 -1.36
C ARG A 229 9.11 21.19 -0.23
N LEU A 230 8.41 20.30 0.46
CA LEU A 230 7.60 20.63 1.64
C LEU A 230 8.45 20.98 2.84
N TRP A 231 9.56 20.27 3.03
CA TRP A 231 10.52 20.52 4.08
C TRP A 231 11.18 21.88 3.90
N TYR A 232 11.60 22.23 2.67
CA TYR A 232 12.07 23.58 2.35
C TYR A 232 11.01 24.63 2.71
N LYS A 233 9.72 24.43 2.39
CA LYS A 233 8.64 25.36 2.75
C LYS A 233 8.39 25.49 4.27
N VAL A 234 8.50 24.40 5.03
CA VAL A 234 8.30 24.39 6.49
C VAL A 234 9.44 25.09 7.22
N ILE A 235 10.67 24.94 6.72
CA ILE A 235 11.89 25.42 7.38
C ILE A 235 12.38 26.78 6.86
N SER A 236 11.97 27.18 5.66
CA SER A 236 12.18 28.54 5.13
C SER A 236 11.07 29.52 5.51
N ARG A 237 9.94 29.04 6.05
CA ARG A 237 9.00 29.91 6.79
C ARG A 237 9.57 30.20 8.17
N ASP A 238 10.45 31.18 8.19
CA ASP A 238 11.14 31.76 9.35
C ASP A 238 10.22 32.41 10.40
N ARG A 239 8.90 32.24 10.29
CA ARG A 239 7.95 32.60 11.33
C ARG A 239 6.82 31.59 11.31
N VAL A 240 6.79 30.76 12.35
CA VAL A 240 5.52 30.39 12.95
C VAL A 240 4.87 31.71 13.38
N ALA A 241 4.03 32.29 12.51
CA ALA A 241 2.93 33.14 12.98
C ALA A 241 2.22 32.29 14.04
N THR A 242 2.39 32.49 15.35
CA THR A 242 1.89 33.65 16.11
C THR A 242 0.52 34.12 15.67
N GLU A 243 -0.31 33.20 15.21
CA GLU A 243 -1.76 33.34 15.26
C GLU A 243 -2.35 31.98 15.64
N GLN A 244 -2.53 31.84 16.96
CA GLN A 244 -3.59 31.05 17.55
C GLN A 244 -3.42 29.51 17.59
N THR A 245 -2.32 29.06 18.18
CA THR A 245 -2.39 27.97 19.18
C THR A 245 -1.41 28.30 20.29
N ASP A 246 -1.98 28.72 21.41
CA ASP A 246 -1.32 28.89 22.69
C ASP A 246 -0.56 27.59 23.05
N ASN A 247 0.67 27.74 23.53
CA ASN A 247 1.47 26.72 24.24
C ASN A 247 2.42 25.73 23.49
N THR A 248 2.68 25.85 22.18
CA THR A 248 3.83 25.12 21.55
C THR A 248 5.09 26.00 21.54
N GLY A 249 5.54 26.38 22.73
CA GLY A 249 6.86 26.98 22.92
C GLY A 249 7.94 25.92 22.72
N ASP A 250 8.94 26.25 21.90
CA ASP A 250 10.18 25.52 21.64
C ASP A 250 10.12 24.43 20.56
N ALA A 251 10.55 24.78 19.35
CA ALA A 251 11.08 23.80 18.41
C ALA A 251 12.11 22.89 19.13
N PRO A 252 12.19 21.57 18.82
CA PRO A 252 13.09 20.66 19.52
C PRO A 252 14.55 21.13 19.50
N PHE A 253 14.94 21.87 18.46
CA PHE A 253 16.25 22.51 18.31
C PHE A 253 16.61 23.53 19.41
N SER A 254 15.64 23.99 20.20
CA SER A 254 15.86 24.87 21.35
C SER A 254 16.31 24.11 22.61
N HIS A 255 16.25 22.77 22.62
CA HIS A 255 16.55 21.93 23.79
C HIS A 255 18.04 22.03 24.20
N PRO A 256 18.36 22.16 25.50
CA PRO A 256 19.73 22.32 25.99
C PRO A 256 20.66 21.18 25.55
N THR A 257 20.18 19.94 25.55
CA THR A 257 20.92 18.75 25.06
C THR A 257 21.32 18.91 23.59
N LEU A 258 20.38 19.23 22.69
CA LEU A 258 20.69 19.42 21.27
C LEU A 258 21.60 20.63 21.03
N LYS A 259 21.44 21.71 21.79
CA LYS A 259 22.34 22.87 21.75
C LYS A 259 23.78 22.55 22.17
N GLN A 260 24.00 21.49 22.95
CA GLN A 260 25.33 21.05 23.33
C GLN A 260 26.00 20.21 22.24
N TYR A 261 25.24 19.32 21.57
CA TYR A 261 25.78 18.40 20.57
C TYR A 261 25.91 19.01 19.16
N LEU A 262 24.99 19.90 18.75
CA LEU A 262 25.01 20.56 17.45
C LEU A 262 26.32 21.32 17.18
N PRO A 263 26.85 22.14 18.12
CA PRO A 263 28.12 22.83 17.92
C PRO A 263 29.31 21.87 17.87
N LEU A 264 29.29 20.75 18.60
CA LEU A 264 30.36 19.75 18.56
C LEU A 264 30.45 19.09 17.17
N VAL A 265 29.29 18.69 16.62
CA VAL A 265 29.21 18.16 15.25
C VAL A 265 29.66 19.23 14.25
N TRP A 266 29.19 20.47 14.39
CA TRP A 266 29.50 21.55 13.46
C TRP A 266 30.96 21.98 13.47
N ASN A 267 31.52 22.25 14.64
CA ASN A 267 32.89 22.74 14.77
C ASN A 267 33.88 21.64 14.36
N GLY A 268 33.64 20.39 14.76
CA GLY A 268 34.48 19.26 14.33
C GLY A 268 34.47 19.07 12.81
N LEU A 269 33.33 19.32 12.18
CA LEU A 269 33.13 19.22 10.74
C LEU A 269 33.74 20.38 9.96
N ARG A 270 33.51 21.62 10.43
CA ARG A 270 34.07 22.85 9.85
C ARG A 270 35.60 22.85 9.93
N ASP A 271 36.15 22.53 11.10
CA ASP A 271 37.60 22.62 11.34
C ASP A 271 38.38 21.55 10.58
N ARG A 272 37.76 20.41 10.24
CA ARG A 272 38.34 19.38 9.34
C ARG A 272 38.16 19.73 7.86
N LEU A 273 36.99 20.19 7.45
CA LEU A 273 36.70 20.52 6.04
C LEU A 273 37.48 21.73 5.53
N LEU A 274 37.81 22.68 6.40
CA LEU A 274 38.72 23.77 6.06
C LEU A 274 40.19 23.31 5.97
N LYS A 275 40.51 22.12 6.48
CA LYS A 275 41.89 21.60 6.57
C LYS A 275 42.22 20.64 5.43
N ASP A 276 41.25 19.86 4.94
CA ASP A 276 41.41 18.90 3.85
C ASP A 276 40.33 19.09 2.77
N LEU A 277 40.65 19.88 1.74
CA LEU A 277 39.76 20.20 0.61
C LEU A 277 40.00 19.33 -0.65
N ALA A 278 40.53 18.11 -0.50
CA ALA A 278 40.83 17.27 -1.67
C ALA A 278 40.38 15.80 -1.60
N ASP A 279 40.10 15.24 -0.42
CA ASP A 279 39.61 13.85 -0.29
C ASP A 279 38.69 13.71 0.94
N PRO A 280 37.61 12.90 0.88
CA PRO A 280 36.79 12.58 2.05
C PRO A 280 37.60 11.73 3.03
N ASP A 281 38.21 12.40 4.03
CA ASP A 281 39.00 11.75 5.08
C ASP A 281 38.15 10.70 5.82
N PRO A 282 38.53 9.41 5.83
CA PRO A 282 37.87 8.36 6.60
C PRO A 282 37.70 8.71 8.10
N GLU A 283 38.60 9.54 8.64
CA GLU A 283 38.55 10.01 10.03
C GLU A 283 37.36 10.96 10.28
N LEU A 284 36.96 11.77 9.29
CA LEU A 284 35.81 12.67 9.40
C LEU A 284 34.50 11.88 9.47
N ILE A 285 34.36 10.86 8.63
CA ILE A 285 33.18 9.98 8.60
C ILE A 285 33.04 9.26 9.95
N LEU A 286 34.15 8.79 10.52
CA LEU A 286 34.15 8.12 11.83
C LEU A 286 33.71 9.07 12.96
N GLN A 287 34.16 10.32 12.95
CA GLN A 287 33.76 11.31 13.96
C GLN A 287 32.30 11.72 13.85
N ILE A 288 31.79 11.95 12.63
CA ILE A 288 30.37 12.22 12.40
C ILE A 288 29.54 11.03 12.85
N SER A 289 29.95 9.80 12.53
CA SER A 289 29.27 8.57 12.97
C SER A 289 29.17 8.50 14.49
N LYS A 290 30.29 8.69 15.21
CA LYS A 290 30.30 8.70 16.68
C LYS A 290 29.38 9.77 17.28
N ALA A 291 29.41 10.98 16.72
CA ALA A 291 28.55 12.06 17.20
C ALA A 291 27.06 11.78 16.92
N LEU A 292 26.73 11.15 15.79
CA LEU A 292 25.37 10.70 15.48
C LEU A 292 24.91 9.57 16.43
N GLN A 293 25.80 8.65 16.80
CA GLN A 293 25.51 7.63 17.81
C GLN A 293 25.24 8.24 19.18
N GLU A 294 26.07 9.19 19.62
CA GLU A 294 25.86 9.91 20.88
C GLU A 294 24.55 10.69 20.88
N MET A 295 24.22 11.33 19.76
CA MET A 295 22.93 11.99 19.57
C MET A 295 21.76 10.99 19.60
N GLY A 296 21.90 9.82 18.97
CA GLY A 296 20.91 8.74 19.03
C GLY A 296 20.68 8.24 20.46
N ARG A 297 21.76 8.08 21.23
CA ARG A 297 21.70 7.71 22.65
C ARG A 297 21.04 8.81 23.48
N ALA A 298 21.37 10.07 23.24
CA ALA A 298 20.76 11.21 23.92
C ALA A 298 19.25 11.28 23.66
N ILE A 299 18.80 11.10 22.41
CA ILE A 299 17.38 11.04 22.04
C ILE A 299 16.67 9.86 22.73
N SER A 300 17.36 8.73 22.91
CA SER A 300 16.77 7.54 23.52
C SER A 300 16.73 7.58 25.05
N THR A 301 17.58 8.40 25.68
CA THR A 301 17.76 8.45 27.14
C THR A 301 17.01 9.62 27.79
N ASP A 302 16.89 10.75 27.08
CA ASP A 302 16.22 11.96 27.57
C ASP A 302 14.74 11.96 27.17
N GLU A 303 13.87 11.60 28.12
CA GLU A 303 12.42 11.49 27.87
C GLU A 303 11.77 12.83 27.48
N ASN A 304 12.30 13.96 27.96
CA ASN A 304 11.79 15.29 27.61
C ASN A 304 12.13 15.65 26.16
N LEU A 305 13.40 15.43 25.77
CA LEU A 305 13.83 15.58 24.39
C LEU A 305 13.03 14.69 23.44
N LYS A 306 12.84 13.42 23.84
CA LYS A 306 12.09 12.43 23.08
C LYS A 306 10.63 12.87 22.87
N GLU A 307 9.96 13.36 23.91
CA GLU A 307 8.57 13.81 23.81
C GLU A 307 8.43 15.06 22.93
N LYS A 308 9.33 16.06 23.08
CA LYS A 308 9.35 17.23 22.19
C LYS A 308 9.61 16.84 20.74
N LEU A 309 10.53 15.90 20.50
CA LEU A 309 10.84 15.40 19.17
C LEU A 309 9.65 14.61 18.58
N ASN A 310 8.96 13.82 19.40
CA ASN A 310 7.73 13.12 19.01
C ASN A 310 6.63 14.07 18.59
N GLN A 311 6.32 15.08 19.41
CA GLN A 311 5.29 16.08 19.08
C GLN A 311 5.63 16.80 17.77
N TRP A 312 6.89 17.17 17.57
CA TRP A 312 7.35 17.80 16.34
C TRP A 312 7.24 16.86 15.13
N LEU A 313 7.72 15.62 15.24
CA LEU A 313 7.66 14.62 14.17
C LEU A 313 6.22 14.24 13.81
N ARG A 314 5.33 14.12 14.80
CA ARG A 314 3.90 13.83 14.60
C ARG A 314 3.21 14.99 13.88
N ALA A 315 3.43 16.23 14.33
CA ALA A 315 2.88 17.42 13.69
C ALA A 315 3.36 17.57 12.24
N TRP A 316 4.66 17.34 12.00
CA TRP A 316 5.24 17.35 10.66
C TRP A 316 4.64 16.24 9.78
N THR A 317 4.53 15.01 10.29
CA THR A 317 3.97 13.87 9.55
C THR A 317 2.51 14.12 9.18
N ALA A 318 1.70 14.60 10.13
CA ALA A 318 0.29 14.92 9.88
C ALA A 318 0.13 15.98 8.78
N ARG A 319 0.98 17.02 8.80
CA ARG A 319 1.01 18.07 7.77
C ARG A 319 1.43 17.51 6.41
N ALA A 320 2.54 16.78 6.38
CA ALA A 320 3.09 16.21 5.16
C ALA A 320 2.10 15.26 4.47
N VAL A 321 1.42 14.40 5.22
CA VAL A 321 0.41 13.51 4.61
C VAL A 321 -0.80 14.32 4.15
N SER A 322 -1.27 15.30 4.94
CA SER A 322 -2.44 16.10 4.58
C SER A 322 -2.22 16.91 3.29
N ASP A 323 -1.04 17.51 3.13
CA ASP A 323 -0.73 18.39 2.00
C ASP A 323 -0.41 17.60 0.72
N ASN A 324 -0.14 16.28 0.82
CA ASN A 324 0.20 15.41 -0.32
C ASN A 324 -0.90 14.41 -0.70
N ARG A 325 -2.10 14.49 -0.12
CA ARG A 325 -3.21 13.56 -0.43
C ARG A 325 -3.43 13.42 -1.94
N ASP A 326 -3.33 14.53 -2.68
CA ASP A 326 -3.55 14.55 -4.12
C ASP A 326 -2.46 13.82 -4.91
N LEU A 327 -1.21 13.85 -4.45
CA LEU A 327 -0.13 13.09 -5.06
C LEU A 327 -0.30 11.59 -4.84
N LEU A 328 -0.72 11.17 -3.64
CA LEU A 328 -1.00 9.77 -3.35
C LEU A 328 -2.15 9.24 -4.22
N VAL A 329 -3.23 10.01 -4.34
CA VAL A 329 -4.35 9.68 -5.24
C VAL A 329 -3.90 9.59 -6.69
N THR A 330 -3.17 10.60 -7.17
CA THR A 330 -2.68 10.63 -8.55
C THR A 330 -1.78 9.43 -8.82
N PHE A 331 -0.89 9.10 -7.89
CA PHE A 331 -0.01 7.96 -8.03
C PHE A 331 -0.74 6.62 -8.04
N ILE A 332 -1.72 6.43 -7.15
CA ILE A 332 -2.52 5.20 -7.11
C ILE A 332 -3.28 5.06 -8.42
N SER A 333 -3.95 6.12 -8.88
CA SER A 333 -4.65 6.12 -10.17
C SER A 333 -3.70 5.81 -11.33
N GLU A 334 -2.54 6.47 -11.42
CA GLU A 334 -1.53 6.21 -12.46
C GLU A 334 -1.01 4.76 -12.42
N THR A 335 -0.81 4.21 -11.22
CA THR A 335 -0.28 2.86 -11.04
C THR A 335 -1.29 1.81 -11.48
N VAL A 336 -2.55 1.93 -11.05
CA VAL A 336 -3.63 1.02 -11.46
C VAL A 336 -3.89 1.12 -12.96
N ARG A 337 -3.83 2.32 -13.54
CA ARG A 337 -3.95 2.54 -14.99
C ARG A 337 -2.81 1.91 -15.79
N LYS A 338 -1.63 1.72 -15.19
CA LYS A 338 -0.51 1.04 -15.84
C LYS A 338 -0.61 -0.48 -15.78
N TRP A 339 -1.51 -1.03 -14.96
CA TRP A 339 -1.68 -2.49 -14.90
C TRP A 339 -2.25 -3.02 -16.21
N ASP A 340 -1.61 -4.08 -16.70
CA ASP A 340 -2.09 -4.77 -17.89
C ASP A 340 -3.48 -5.39 -17.61
N PRO A 341 -4.51 -5.07 -18.42
CA PRO A 341 -5.88 -5.52 -18.17
C PRO A 341 -6.05 -7.04 -18.18
N GLU A 342 -5.30 -7.74 -19.04
CA GLU A 342 -5.43 -9.19 -19.22
C GLU A 342 -4.89 -9.95 -18.02
N THR A 343 -3.68 -9.62 -17.60
CA THR A 343 -3.03 -10.22 -16.42
C THR A 343 -3.80 -9.91 -15.15
N THR A 344 -4.30 -8.68 -15.00
CA THR A 344 -5.10 -8.27 -13.83
C THR A 344 -6.43 -9.02 -13.80
N SER A 345 -7.14 -9.08 -14.92
CA SER A 345 -8.39 -9.85 -15.04
C SER A 345 -8.17 -11.33 -14.70
N ARG A 346 -7.10 -11.94 -15.19
CA ARG A 346 -6.75 -13.34 -14.89
C ARG A 346 -6.45 -13.56 -13.42
N ARG A 347 -5.77 -12.62 -12.75
CA ARG A 347 -5.52 -12.71 -11.29
C ARG A 347 -6.81 -12.58 -10.49
N ILE A 348 -7.72 -11.70 -10.88
CA ILE A 348 -9.03 -11.57 -10.23
C ILE A 348 -9.87 -12.83 -10.47
N GLU A 349 -9.86 -13.39 -11.69
CA GLU A 349 -10.55 -14.65 -12.00
C GLU A 349 -10.03 -15.82 -11.15
N LEU A 350 -8.73 -15.85 -10.82
CA LEU A 350 -8.19 -16.89 -9.94
C LEU A 350 -8.79 -16.82 -8.52
N HIS A 351 -8.96 -15.61 -7.97
CA HIS A 351 -9.44 -15.41 -6.61
C HIS A 351 -10.96 -15.52 -6.49
N VAL A 352 -11.71 -14.97 -7.45
CA VAL A 352 -13.17 -14.87 -7.38
C VAL A 352 -13.87 -15.93 -8.24
N GLY A 353 -13.13 -16.59 -9.15
CA GLY A 353 -13.72 -17.44 -10.18
C GLY A 353 -14.38 -18.72 -9.64
N ARG A 354 -13.94 -19.24 -8.49
CA ARG A 354 -14.58 -20.37 -7.80
C ARG A 354 -15.99 -19.97 -7.35
N ASP A 355 -16.09 -18.85 -6.64
CA ASP A 355 -17.36 -18.39 -6.08
C ASP A 355 -18.34 -17.99 -7.21
N LEU A 356 -17.82 -17.47 -8.32
CA LEU A 356 -18.63 -17.21 -9.52
C LEU A 356 -19.17 -18.47 -10.20
N GLN A 357 -18.55 -19.65 -10.05
CA GLN A 357 -19.14 -20.88 -10.60
C GLN A 357 -20.42 -21.29 -9.88
N TRP A 358 -20.61 -20.91 -8.60
CA TRP A 358 -21.84 -21.19 -7.88
C TRP A 358 -23.05 -20.50 -8.49
N ILE A 359 -22.88 -19.32 -9.10
CA ILE A 359 -23.94 -18.66 -9.86
C ILE A 359 -24.44 -19.59 -10.98
N ARG A 360 -23.54 -20.24 -11.73
CA ARG A 360 -23.92 -21.18 -12.79
C ARG A 360 -24.66 -22.40 -12.26
N ILE A 361 -24.19 -22.98 -11.14
CA ILE A 361 -24.84 -24.14 -10.53
C ILE A 361 -26.26 -23.75 -10.09
N ASN A 362 -26.41 -22.60 -9.43
CA ASN A 362 -27.69 -22.07 -9.01
C ASN A 362 -28.60 -21.75 -10.21
N GLY A 363 -28.05 -21.18 -11.29
CA GLY A 363 -28.77 -20.93 -12.54
C GLY A 363 -29.33 -22.19 -13.18
N THR A 364 -28.58 -23.30 -13.15
CA THR A 364 -29.08 -24.61 -13.59
C THR A 364 -30.27 -25.07 -12.75
N ILE A 365 -30.18 -24.95 -11.42
CA ILE A 365 -31.23 -25.39 -10.49
C ILE A 365 -32.49 -24.54 -10.64
N ILE A 366 -32.33 -23.21 -10.60
CA ILE A 366 -33.44 -22.26 -10.71
C ILE A 366 -34.10 -22.36 -12.09
N GLY A 367 -33.28 -22.42 -13.16
CA GLY A 367 -33.76 -22.61 -14.52
C GLY A 367 -34.58 -23.88 -14.65
N GLY A 368 -34.09 -25.00 -14.11
CA GLY A 368 -34.83 -26.26 -14.14
C GLY A 368 -36.16 -26.21 -13.38
N LEU A 369 -36.16 -25.63 -12.17
CA LEU A 369 -37.38 -25.45 -11.39
C LEU A 369 -38.41 -24.57 -12.11
N ALA A 370 -37.96 -23.50 -12.76
CA ALA A 370 -38.82 -22.67 -13.60
C ALA A 370 -39.39 -23.45 -14.80
N GLY A 371 -38.57 -24.27 -15.45
CA GLY A 371 -39.02 -25.17 -16.53
C GLY A 371 -40.08 -26.17 -16.08
N LEU A 372 -39.90 -26.78 -14.90
CA LEU A 372 -40.92 -27.65 -14.30
C LEU A 372 -42.20 -26.87 -14.01
N LEU A 373 -42.11 -25.71 -13.39
CA LEU A 373 -43.27 -24.89 -13.08
C LEU A 373 -44.06 -24.54 -14.34
N ILE A 374 -43.38 -24.11 -15.41
CA ILE A 374 -44.00 -23.83 -16.71
C ILE A 374 -44.66 -25.08 -17.28
N TYR A 375 -44.00 -26.23 -17.20
CA TYR A 375 -44.55 -27.50 -17.65
C TYR A 375 -45.82 -27.89 -16.87
N PHE A 376 -45.80 -27.79 -15.54
CA PHE A 376 -46.96 -28.09 -14.70
C PHE A 376 -48.14 -27.16 -14.99
N LEU A 377 -47.89 -25.87 -15.17
CA LEU A 377 -48.93 -24.90 -15.55
C LEU A 377 -49.51 -25.21 -16.93
N SER A 378 -48.65 -25.51 -17.91
CA SER A 378 -49.08 -25.90 -19.26
C SER A 378 -49.91 -27.18 -19.25
N TRP A 379 -49.48 -28.18 -18.48
CA TRP A 379 -50.21 -29.43 -18.30
C TRP A 379 -51.59 -29.21 -17.66
N LEU A 380 -51.68 -28.36 -16.63
CA LEU A 380 -52.93 -28.00 -15.99
C LEU A 380 -53.91 -27.32 -16.96
N MET A 381 -53.40 -26.40 -17.80
CA MET A 381 -54.21 -25.68 -18.78
C MET A 381 -54.70 -26.59 -19.91
N ASN A 382 -53.93 -27.61 -20.28
CA ASN A 382 -54.25 -28.54 -21.36
C ASN A 382 -55.19 -29.70 -20.93
N ILE A 383 -55.68 -29.68 -19.68
CA ILE A 383 -56.65 -30.64 -19.14
C ILE A 383 -58.12 -30.13 -19.26
N GLN A 384 -58.31 -28.89 -19.72
CA GLN A 384 -59.62 -28.39 -20.18
C GLN A 384 -59.84 -28.72 -21.65
#